data_AF-A0A2T4YLI9-F1
#
_entry.id   AF-A0A2T4YLI9-F1
#
_cell.length_a   1.000
_cell.length_b   1.000
_cell.length_c   1.000
_cell.angle_alpha   90.00
_cell.angle_beta   90.00
_cell.angle_gamma   90.00
#
_symmetry.space_group_name_H-M   'P 1'
#
loop_
_entity.id
_entity.type
_entity.pdbx_description
1 polymer ?
#
loop_
_entity_poly.entity_id
_entity_poly.type
_entity_poly.pdbx_seq_one_letter_code
_entity_poly.pdbx_strand_id
1 'polypeptide(L)' 'MQTTHQAALETKHQMLDRRISEEVHRPMPDALALAGLKKQKLRLKEELANL' A
#
# COMPACT_ATOMS: atom_id res chain seq x y z
N MET A 1 20.06 -4.17 -11.43
CA MET A 1 19.01 -3.73 -12.37
C MET A 1 17.69 -4.07 -11.68
N GLN A 2 16.99 -3.10 -11.08
CA GLN A 2 15.64 -3.37 -10.54
C GLN A 2 14.77 -3.83 -11.70
N THR A 3 14.11 -4.97 -11.55
CA THR A 3 13.23 -5.49 -12.59
C THR A 3 12.02 -4.58 -12.70
N THR A 4 11.50 -4.34 -13.91
CA THR A 4 10.31 -3.50 -14.15
C THR A 4 9.13 -3.90 -13.25
N HIS A 5 9.09 -5.17 -12.84
CA HIS A 5 8.11 -5.72 -11.91
C HIS A 5 8.28 -5.21 -10.46
N GLN A 6 9.51 -5.17 -9.93
CA GLN A 6 9.78 -4.60 -8.60
C GLN A 6 9.43 -3.11 -8.54
N ALA A 7 9.79 -2.33 -9.56
CA ALA A 7 9.46 -0.90 -9.62
C ALA A 7 7.93 -0.65 -9.63
N ALA A 8 7.18 -1.50 -10.34
CA ALA A 8 5.72 -1.43 -10.37
C ALA A 8 5.09 -1.77 -9.01
N LEU A 9 5.61 -2.80 -8.33
CA LEU A 9 5.16 -3.18 -6.98
C LEU A 9 5.49 -2.10 -5.95
N GLU A 10 6.69 -1.53 -6.00
CA GLU A 10 7.10 -0.44 -5.12
C GLU A 10 6.25 0.83 -5.32
N THR A 11 5.92 1.17 -6.58
CA THR A 11 5.02 2.28 -6.90
C THR A 11 3.60 2.04 -6.34
N LYS A 12 3.06 0.82 -6.47
CA LYS A 12 1.76 0.47 -5.87
C LYS A 12 1.80 0.55 -4.35
N HIS A 13 2.89 0.10 -3.73
CA HIS A 13 3.10 0.19 -2.29
C HIS A 13 3.09 1.65 -1.82
N GLN A 14 3.84 2.54 -2.49
CA GLN A 14 3.86 3.97 -2.18
C GLN A 14 2.48 4.62 -2.34
N MET A 15 1.71 4.26 -3.37
CA MET A 15 0.34 4.75 -3.54
C MET A 15 -0.59 4.31 -2.40
N LEU A 16 -0.50 3.06 -1.96
CA LEU A 16 -1.29 2.57 -0.84
C LEU A 16 -0.92 3.29 0.46
N ASP A 17 0.36 3.53 0.70
CA ASP A 17 0.82 4.28 1.87
C ASP A 17 0.31 5.72 1.87
N ARG A 18 0.37 6.38 0.72
CA ARG A 18 -0.16 7.73 0.58
C ARG A 18 -1.66 7.79 0.87
N ARG A 19 -2.44 6.85 0.32
CA ARG A 19 -3.88 6.74 0.59
C ARG A 19 -4.18 6.49 2.07
N ILE A 20 -3.39 5.64 2.74
CA ILE A 20 -3.54 5.38 4.18
C ILE A 20 -3.27 6.67 4.96
N SER A 21 -2.17 7.38 4.68
CA SER A 21 -1.84 8.63 5.36
C SER A 21 -2.88 9.72 5.13
N GLU A 22 -3.37 9.87 3.89
CA GLU A 22 -4.43 10.80 3.54
C GLU A 22 -5.72 10.48 4.31
N GLU A 23 -6.11 9.21 4.40
CA GLU A 23 -7.31 8.78 5.13
C GLU A 23 -7.14 8.93 6.65
N VAL A 24 -5.97 8.63 7.22
CA VAL A 24 -5.68 8.84 8.65
C VAL A 24 -5.71 10.33 9.03
N HIS A 25 -5.30 11.22 8.11
CA HIS A 25 -5.35 12.66 8.34
C HIS A 25 -6.74 13.27 8.19
N ARG A 26 -7.73 12.52 7.69
CA ARG A 26 -9.11 13.02 7.64
C ARG A 26 -9.67 13.15 9.06
N PRO A 27 -10.48 14.19 9.33
CA PRO A 27 -11.13 14.38 10.62
C PRO A 27 -12.14 13.26 10.95
N MET A 28 -12.63 12.54 9.95
CA MET A 28 -13.45 11.34 10.12
C MET A 28 -12.92 10.22 9.21
N PRO A 29 -11.93 9.44 9.66
CA PRO A 29 -11.31 8.39 8.86
C PRO A 29 -12.27 7.21 8.68
N ASP A 30 -12.38 6.68 7.47
CA ASP A 30 -13.09 5.42 7.24
C ASP A 30 -12.21 4.24 7.67
N ALA A 31 -12.51 3.68 8.84
CA ALA A 31 -11.78 2.55 9.41
C ALA A 31 -11.85 1.28 8.55
N LEU A 32 -12.96 1.07 7.82
CA LEU A 32 -13.14 -0.09 6.94
C LEU A 32 -12.26 0.05 5.70
N ALA A 33 -12.24 1.25 5.10
CA ALA A 33 -11.34 1.59 4.02
C ALA A 33 -9.87 1.48 4.45
N LEU A 34 -9.53 1.98 5.65
CA LEU A 34 -8.18 1.90 6.21
C LEU A 34 -7.70 0.46 6.38
N ALA A 35 -8.56 -0.40 6.93
CA ALA A 35 -8.28 -1.82 7.11
C ALA A 35 -8.06 -2.52 5.75
N GLY A 36 -8.89 -2.20 4.75
CA GLY A 36 -8.74 -2.70 3.38
C GLY A 36 -7.42 -2.27 2.74
N LEU A 37 -7.04 -1.00 2.88
CA LEU A 37 -5.77 -0.46 2.35
C LEU A 37 -4.55 -1.10 3.02
N LYS A 38 -4.56 -1.24 4.36
CA LYS A 38 -3.49 -1.91 5.11
C LYS A 38 -3.33 -3.37 4.71
N LYS A 39 -4.44 -4.09 4.48
CA LYS A 39 -4.42 -5.48 4.02
C LYS A 39 -3.83 -5.61 2.61
N GLN A 40 -4.16 -4.69 1.70
CA GLN A 40 -3.55 -4.64 0.38
C GLN A 40 -2.05 -4.36 0.46
N LYS A 41 -1.63 -3.43 1.33
CA LYS A 41 -0.22 -3.11 1.55
C LYS A 41 0.56 -4.34 2.06
N LEU A 42 -0.03 -5.09 3.00
CA LEU A 42 0.57 -6.32 3.53
C LEU A 42 0.78 -7.36 2.43
N ARG A 43 -0.25 -7.62 1.61
CA ARG A 43 -0.13 -8.56 0.48
C ARG A 43 0.96 -8.15 -0.51
N LEU A 44 1.04 -6.87 -0.84
CA LEU A 44 2.07 -6.34 -1.75
C LEU A 44 3.48 -6.50 -1.18
N LYS A 45 3.63 -6.33 0.14
CA LYS A 45 4.89 -6.56 0.86
C LYS A 45 5.27 -8.04 0.86
N GLU A 46 4.29 -8.95 1.03
CA GLU A 46 4.50 -10.39 0.94
C GLU A 46 4.87 -10.83 -0.48
N GLU A 47 4.23 -10.26 -1.51
CA GLU A 47 4.54 -10.52 -2.91
C GLU A 47 5.95 -10.06 -3.26
N LEU A 48 6.37 -8.88 -2.77
CA LEU A 48 7.75 -8.39 -2.89
C LEU A 48 8.77 -9.25 -2.14
N ALA A 49 8.41 -9.83 -0.99
CA ALA A 49 9.29 -10.67 -0.19
C ALA A 49 9.41 -12.10 -0.73
N ASN A 50 8.40 -12.57 -1.47
CA ASN A 50 8.39 -13.88 -2.13
C ASN A 50 9.03 -13.85 -3.53
N LEU A 51 9.58 -12.70 -3.96
CA LEU A 51 10.21 -12.45 -5.26
C LEU A 51 11.74 -12.38 -5.14
#